data_AF-A0A9W9DH71-F1
#
_entry.id   AF-A0A9W9DH71-F1
#
_cell.length_a   1.000
_cell.length_b   1.000
_cell.length_c   1.000
_cell.angle_alpha   90.00
_cell.angle_beta   90.00
_cell.angle_gamma   90.00
#
_symmetry.space_group_name_H-M   'P 1'
#
loop_
_entity.id
_entity.type
_entity.pdbx_description
1 polymer ?
#
loop_
_entity_poly.entity_id
_entity_poly.type
_entity_poly.pdbx_seq_one_letter_code
_entity_poly.pdbx_strand_id
1 'polypeptide(L)' 'VLYLNIAGQNMIVLGTHRAAADLLERRANIYSGRPDLIVLNLVTGGMRWGFTAMNDLWKRQRRGAHE' A
#
# COMPACT_ATOMS: atom_id res chain seq x y z
N VAL A 1 17.84 -0.01 4.35
CA VAL A 1 16.88 0.56 3.37
C VAL A 1 17.62 0.68 2.06
N LEU A 2 17.12 0.07 1.00
CA LEU A 2 17.73 0.08 -0.34
C LEU A 2 16.80 0.81 -1.31
N TYR A 3 17.36 1.63 -2.19
CA TYR A 3 16.61 2.30 -3.24
C TYR A 3 16.87 1.62 -4.57
N LEU A 4 15.80 1.33 -5.32
CA LEU A 4 15.83 0.71 -6.62
C LEU A 4 14.92 1.48 -7.57
N ASN A 5 15.34 1.66 -8.81
CA ASN A 5 14.42 2.03 -9.88
C ASN A 5 14.26 0.82 -10.80
N ILE A 6 13.05 0.27 -10.88
CA ILE A 6 12.75 -0.85 -11.77
C ILE A 6 11.67 -0.40 -12.73
N ALA A 7 11.95 -0.52 -14.03
CA ALA A 7 11.01 -0.14 -15.09
C ALA A 7 10.43 1.28 -14.92
N GLY A 8 11.25 2.24 -14.47
CA GLY A 8 10.83 3.62 -14.25
C GLY A 8 10.07 3.87 -12.93
N GLN A 9 9.80 2.82 -12.14
CA GLN A 9 9.17 2.94 -10.83
C GLN A 9 10.21 2.93 -9.71
N ASN A 10 10.16 3.96 -8.88
CA ASN A 10 11.01 4.07 -7.69
C ASN A 10 10.47 3.14 -6.59
N MET A 11 11.31 2.22 -6.15
CA MET A 11 11.02 1.27 -5.08
C MET A 11 12.02 1.40 -3.94
N ILE A 12 11.49 1.36 -2.72
CA ILE A 12 12.28 1.37 -1.49
C ILE A 12 12.11 0.03 -0.80
N VAL A 13 13.20 -0.72 -0.64
CA VAL A 13 13.21 -2.03 0.02
C VAL A 13 13.66 -1.88 1.48
N LEU A 14 12.81 -2.34 2.40
CA LEU A 14 13.08 -2.32 3.84
C LEU A 14 13.78 -3.60 4.27
N GLY A 15 15.11 -3.58 4.29
CA GLY A 15 15.93 -4.77 4.62
C GLY A 15 16.12 -5.06 6.12
N THR A 16 15.55 -4.27 7.03
CA THR A 16 15.71 -4.47 8.48
C THR A 16 14.38 -4.39 9.22
N HIS A 17 14.23 -5.21 10.25
CA HIS A 17 13.03 -5.23 11.09
C HIS A 17 12.75 -3.86 11.73
N ARG A 18 13.79 -3.17 12.23
CA ARG A 18 13.65 -1.84 12.83
C ARG A 18 13.08 -0.80 11.85
N ALA A 19 13.53 -0.81 10.59
CA ALA A 19 13.00 0.10 9.57
C ALA A 19 11.55 -0.27 9.19
N ALA A 20 11.24 -1.56 9.14
CA ALA A 20 9.87 -2.02 8.88
C ALA A 20 8.91 -1.59 10.00
N ALA A 21 9.26 -1.80 11.27
CA ALA A 21 8.43 -1.40 12.41
C ALA A 21 8.25 0.12 12.49
N ASP A 22 9.30 0.92 12.29
CA ASP A 22 9.17 2.38 12.35
C ASP A 22 8.29 2.95 11.23
N LEU A 23 8.42 2.42 10.01
CA LEU A 23 7.69 2.95 8.85
C LEU A 23 6.29 2.37 8.71
N LEU A 24 6.12 1.06 8.90
CA LEU A 24 4.85 0.36 8.64
C LEU A 24 3.94 0.25 9.86
N GLU A 25 4.48 0.40 11.08
CA GLU A 25 3.70 0.30 12.31
C GLU A 25 3.54 1.68 12.96
N ARG A 26 4.64 2.32 13.37
CA ARG A 26 4.59 3.63 14.05
C ARG A 26 4.10 4.75 13.14
N ARG A 27 4.42 4.67 11.84
CA ARG A 27 4.08 5.67 10.82
C ARG A 27 3.14 5.10 9.75
N ALA A 28 2.38 4.06 10.09
CA ALA A 28 1.48 3.38 9.16
C ALA A 28 0.56 4.35 8.40
N ASN A 29 0.07 5.41 9.04
CA ASN A 29 -0.89 6.34 8.44
C ASN A 29 -0.33 7.10 7.21
N ILE A 30 0.99 7.29 7.12
CA ILE A 30 1.62 7.99 5.98
C ILE A 30 2.21 7.03 4.94
N TYR A 31 2.66 5.85 5.36
CA TYR A 31 3.32 4.88 4.47
C TYR A 31 2.43 3.72 3.99
N SER A 32 1.20 3.61 4.50
CA SER A 32 0.26 2.55 4.06
C SER A 32 -0.47 2.86 2.74
N GLY A 33 -0.08 3.94 2.05
CA GLY A 33 -0.53 4.18 0.68
C GLY A 33 -0.17 3.01 -0.24
N ARG A 34 -1.00 2.77 -1.25
CA ARG A 34 -0.78 1.72 -2.26
C ARG A 34 -0.55 2.38 -3.62
N PRO A 35 0.43 1.91 -4.41
CA PRO A 35 0.66 2.42 -5.75
C PRO A 35 -0.55 2.10 -6.64
N ASP A 36 -0.81 2.98 -7.60
CA ASP A 36 -1.91 2.77 -8.52
C ASP A 36 -1.56 1.74 -9.59
N LEU A 37 -2.24 0.59 -9.54
CA LEU A 37 -2.01 -0.53 -10.45
C LEU A 37 -3.10 -0.55 -11.52
N ILE A 38 -2.83 0.07 -12.67
CA ILE A 38 -3.79 0.29 -13.77
C ILE A 38 -4.43 -1.02 -14.24
N VAL A 39 -3.62 -2.04 -14.54
CA VAL A 39 -4.11 -3.36 -15.00
C VAL A 39 -5.08 -3.96 -13.99
N LEU A 40 -4.71 -3.89 -12.72
CA LEU A 40 -5.48 -4.50 -11.66
C LEU A 40 -6.77 -3.68 -11.42
N ASN A 41 -6.76 -2.35 -11.63
CA ASN A 41 -7.96 -1.51 -11.58
C ASN A 41 -8.95 -1.86 -12.67
N LEU A 42 -8.45 -2.11 -13.89
CA LEU A 42 -9.25 -2.47 -15.04
C LEU A 42 -9.99 -3.79 -14.82
N VAL A 43 -9.31 -4.80 -14.28
CA VAL A 43 -9.88 -6.14 -14.06
C VAL A 43 -10.96 -6.14 -12.98
N THR A 44 -10.85 -5.29 -11.96
CA THR A 44 -11.77 -5.32 -10.81
C THR A 44 -12.70 -4.12 -10.74
N GLY A 45 -12.70 -3.25 -11.75
CA GLY A 45 -13.47 -2.00 -11.73
C GLY A 45 -13.18 -1.12 -10.51
N GLY A 46 -11.94 -1.12 -10.01
CA GLY A 46 -11.55 -0.36 -8.81
C GLY A 46 -12.00 -0.94 -7.46
N MET A 47 -12.73 -2.07 -7.45
CA MET A 47 -13.28 -2.69 -6.23
C MET A 47 -12.28 -3.64 -5.53
N ARG A 48 -11.03 -3.20 -5.31
CA ARG A 48 -9.96 -4.03 -4.70
C ARG A 48 -9.48 -3.51 -3.38
N TRP A 49 -9.86 -4.20 -2.32
CA TRP A 49 -9.60 -3.76 -0.96
C TRP A 49 -8.11 -3.92 -0.61
N GLY A 50 -7.40 -4.93 -1.15
CA GLY A 50 -5.96 -5.13 -0.86
C GLY A 50 -5.00 -4.16 -1.55
N PHE A 51 -5.43 -3.54 -2.67
CA PHE A 51 -4.55 -2.78 -3.57
C PHE A 51 -5.10 -1.39 -3.93
N THR A 52 -6.13 -0.92 -3.23
CA THR A 52 -6.64 0.44 -3.40
C THR A 52 -5.90 1.41 -2.49
N ALA A 53 -5.87 2.69 -2.89
CA ALA A 53 -5.32 3.75 -2.07
C ALA A 53 -6.11 3.87 -0.75
N MET A 54 -5.45 4.33 0.31
CA MET A 54 -6.04 4.50 1.64
C MET A 54 -6.97 5.72 1.68
N ASN A 55 -8.12 5.62 1.00
CA ASN A 55 -9.19 6.59 0.99
C ASN A 55 -10.30 6.19 2.00
N ASP A 56 -11.31 7.03 2.18
CA ASP A 56 -12.37 6.74 3.15
C ASP A 56 -13.23 5.54 2.76
N LEU A 57 -13.36 5.26 1.46
CA LEU A 57 -13.97 4.04 0.95
C LEU A 57 -13.21 2.81 1.46
N TRP A 58 -11.89 2.76 1.29
CA TRP A 58 -11.05 1.67 1.79
C TRP A 58 -11.15 1.50 3.30
N LYS A 59 -11.21 2.59 4.08
CA LYS A 59 -11.39 2.50 5.53
C LYS A 59 -12.73 1.87 5.91
N ARG A 60 -13.82 2.21 5.22
CA ARG A 60 -15.15 1.62 5.45
C ARG A 60 -15.16 0.15 5.07
N GLN A 61 -14.59 -0.15 3.91
CA GLN A 61 -14.34 -1.48 3.42
C GLN A 61 -13.59 -2.30 4.47
N ARG A 62 -12.34 -1.93 4.80
CA ARG A 62 -11.54 -2.65 5.80
C ARG A 62 -12.27 -2.92 7.12
N ARG A 63 -13.05 -1.96 7.64
CA ARG A 63 -13.85 -2.20 8.86
C ARG A 63 -14.85 -3.34 8.67
N GLY A 64 -15.65 -3.32 7.61
CA GLY A 64 -16.64 -4.37 7.35
C GLY A 64 -16.06 -5.75 6.99
N ALA A 65 -14.81 -5.84 6.54
CA ALA A 65 -14.13 -7.13 6.31
C ALA A 65 -13.42 -7.70 7.55
N HIS A 66 -13.19 -6.88 8.57
CA HIS A 66 -12.54 -7.28 9.82
C HIS A 66 -13.54 -7.60 10.95
N GLU A 67 -14.83 -7.41 10.70
CA GLU A 67 -15.93 -7.95 11.52
C GLU A 67 -16.14 -9.44 11.20
#